data_AF-A0A661V634-F1
#
_entry.id   AF-A0A661V634-F1
#
_cell.length_a   1.000
_cell.length_b   1.000
_cell.length_c   1.000
_cell.angle_alpha   90.00
_cell.angle_beta   90.00
_cell.angle_gamma   90.00
#
_symmetry.space_group_name_H-M   'P 1'
#
loop_
_entity.id
_entity.type
_entity.pdbx_description
1 polymer ?
#
loop_
_entity_poly.entity_id
_entity_poly.type
_entity_poly.pdbx_seq_one_letter_code
_entity_poly.pdbx_strand_id
1 'polypeptide(L)'
;EYLRLKYGAEWMVPKKAGAYEIDVVEKIPGENLVGRTSSLRVLDDEGRPVSGAEVVLVGGGRSRTGGNGYTEIILPGADWYALIIRYQGHEQVLYMEALEPDRSYVYRADPVSKAIGNSNGSVGTLGNLLSPE
;
A
#
# COMPACT_ATOMS: atom_id res chain seq x y z
N GLU A 1 6.01 3.76 -33.69
CA GLU A 1 7.44 3.69 -33.27
C GLU A 1 7.76 4.59 -32.07
N TYR A 2 7.31 5.86 -32.04
CA TYR A 2 7.52 6.79 -30.92
C TYR A 2 7.20 6.21 -29.53
N LEU A 3 6.04 5.57 -29.35
CA LEU A 3 5.63 5.04 -28.05
C LEU A 3 6.54 3.91 -27.55
N ARG A 4 7.03 3.04 -28.46
CA ARG A 4 8.02 2.00 -28.12
C ARG A 4 9.35 2.60 -27.66
N LEU A 5 9.79 3.68 -28.30
CA LEU A 5 11.02 4.38 -27.94
C LEU A 5 10.89 5.11 -26.60
N LYS A 6 9.71 5.68 -26.31
CA LYS A 6 9.46 6.43 -25.08
C LYS A 6 9.15 5.56 -23.86
N TYR A 7 8.44 4.44 -24.06
CA TYR A 7 7.90 3.62 -22.97
C TYR A 7 8.45 2.18 -22.95
N GLY A 8 9.38 1.85 -23.85
CA GLY A 8 10.04 0.54 -23.91
C GLY A 8 9.35 -0.47 -24.82
N ALA A 9 10.00 -1.62 -25.02
CA ALA A 9 9.53 -2.68 -25.92
C ALA A 9 8.19 -3.28 -25.49
N GLU A 10 7.90 -3.26 -24.20
CA GLU A 10 6.69 -3.86 -23.60
C GLU A 10 5.48 -2.93 -23.56
N TRP A 11 5.53 -1.74 -24.20
CA TRP A 11 4.46 -0.74 -24.10
C TRP A 11 3.07 -1.21 -24.58
N MET A 12 3.00 -2.22 -25.46
CA MET A 12 1.73 -2.83 -25.92
C MET A 12 1.32 -4.06 -25.10
N VAL A 13 2.15 -4.52 -24.16
CA VAL A 13 1.84 -5.65 -23.31
C VAL A 13 0.99 -5.13 -22.15
N PRO A 14 -0.31 -5.52 -22.06
CA PRO A 14 -1.14 -5.11 -20.94
C PRO A 14 -0.50 -5.63 -19.65
N LYS A 15 -0.24 -4.72 -18.71
CA LYS A 15 0.28 -5.12 -17.41
C LYS A 15 -0.75 -5.97 -16.69
N LYS A 16 -0.26 -6.95 -15.91
CA LYS A 16 -1.14 -7.74 -15.06
C LYS A 16 -1.82 -6.83 -14.04
N ALA A 17 -3.05 -7.19 -13.70
CA ALA A 17 -3.77 -6.68 -12.55
C ALA A 17 -2.88 -6.58 -11.31
N GLY A 18 -2.90 -5.46 -10.58
CA GLY A 18 -2.08 -5.25 -9.38
C GLY A 18 -0.64 -4.84 -9.66
N ALA A 19 -0.07 -5.20 -10.82
CA ALA A 19 1.29 -4.82 -11.20
C ALA A 19 1.35 -3.40 -11.80
N TYR A 20 0.29 -2.96 -12.50
CA TYR A 20 0.22 -1.61 -13.06
C TYR A 20 0.27 -0.55 -11.97
N GLU A 21 -0.52 -0.79 -10.93
CA GLU A 21 -0.62 0.00 -9.74
C GLU A 21 0.75 0.26 -9.11
N ILE A 22 1.47 -0.81 -8.73
CA ILE A 22 2.79 -0.74 -8.09
C ILE A 22 3.76 0.10 -8.94
N ASP A 23 3.80 -0.15 -10.25
CA ASP A 23 4.68 0.55 -11.19
C ASP A 23 4.44 2.08 -11.27
N VAL A 24 3.23 2.53 -11.00
CA VAL A 24 2.90 3.96 -10.99
C VAL A 24 3.26 4.56 -9.64
N VAL A 25 2.86 3.94 -8.53
CA VAL A 25 3.10 4.50 -7.18
C VAL A 25 4.57 4.49 -6.78
N GLU A 26 5.34 3.49 -7.21
CA GLU A 26 6.79 3.43 -6.94
C GLU A 26 7.58 4.54 -7.63
N LYS A 27 7.03 5.13 -8.70
CA LYS A 27 7.68 6.25 -9.40
C LYS A 27 7.40 7.60 -8.74
N ILE A 28 6.46 7.66 -7.80
CA ILE A 28 6.15 8.90 -7.08
C ILE A 28 7.23 9.07 -6.00
N PRO A 29 8.04 10.15 -6.07
CA PRO A 29 9.06 10.39 -5.07
C PRO A 29 8.42 10.59 -3.70
N GLY A 30 9.01 10.01 -2.66
CA GLY A 30 8.60 10.30 -1.29
C GLY A 30 9.07 11.70 -0.90
N GLU A 31 8.16 12.54 -0.40
CA GLU A 31 8.49 13.85 0.12
C GLU A 31 8.32 13.90 1.66
N ASN A 32 8.98 14.89 2.28
CA ASN A 32 8.77 15.18 3.69
C ASN A 32 7.47 15.97 3.84
N LEU A 33 6.37 15.25 4.06
CA LEU A 33 5.08 15.86 4.32
C LEU A 33 5.08 16.54 5.68
N VAL A 34 4.46 17.73 5.73
CA VAL A 34 4.12 18.41 6.98
C VAL A 34 2.65 18.14 7.26
N GLY A 35 2.35 17.65 8.46
CA GLY A 35 1.01 17.21 8.80
C GLY A 35 0.89 16.75 10.24
N ARG A 36 -0.22 16.07 10.53
CA ARG A 36 -0.49 15.46 11.84
C ARG A 36 -0.30 13.94 11.74
N THR A 37 -0.01 13.32 12.87
CA THR A 37 0.31 11.90 12.92
C THR A 37 -0.97 11.05 12.95
N SER A 38 -0.90 9.84 12.41
CA SER A 38 -1.92 8.80 12.59
C SER A 38 -1.25 7.45 12.80
N SER A 39 -1.92 6.60 13.56
CA SER A 39 -1.42 5.28 13.92
C SER A 39 -1.91 4.25 12.90
N LEU A 40 -1.02 3.36 12.48
CA LEU A 40 -1.35 2.25 11.60
C LEU A 40 -0.87 0.94 12.22
N ARG A 41 -1.78 -0.01 12.40
CA ARG A 41 -1.48 -1.38 12.81
C ARG A 41 -1.52 -2.33 11.63
N VAL A 42 -0.48 -3.14 11.46
CA VAL A 42 -0.38 -4.15 10.40
C VAL A 42 -0.60 -5.54 11.01
N LEU A 43 -1.61 -6.26 10.51
CA LEU A 43 -1.90 -7.65 10.86
C LEU A 43 -1.76 -8.56 9.65
N ASP A 44 -1.26 -9.78 9.86
CA ASP A 44 -1.19 -10.83 8.85
C ASP A 44 -2.57 -11.49 8.59
N ASP A 45 -2.60 -12.50 7.72
CA ASP A 45 -3.81 -13.23 7.34
C ASP A 45 -4.42 -14.06 8.49
N GLU A 46 -3.64 -14.30 9.54
CA GLU A 46 -4.08 -14.94 10.78
C GLU A 46 -4.49 -13.90 11.85
N GLY A 47 -4.46 -12.60 11.53
CA GLY A 47 -4.77 -11.51 12.44
C GLY A 47 -3.67 -11.23 13.48
N ARG A 48 -2.46 -11.75 13.29
CA ARG A 48 -1.32 -11.54 14.19
C ARG A 48 -0.59 -10.25 13.83
N PRO A 49 -0.07 -9.50 14.84
CA PRO A 49 0.73 -8.32 14.56
C PRO A 49 2.01 -8.63 13.80
N VAL A 50 2.29 -7.84 12.76
CA VAL A 50 3.50 -7.98 11.96
C VAL A 50 4.54 -6.97 12.41
N SER A 51 5.66 -7.44 12.97
CA SER A 51 6.81 -6.60 13.34
C SER A 51 7.71 -6.34 12.14
N GLY A 52 8.24 -5.12 12.02
CA GLY A 52 9.18 -4.73 10.97
C GLY A 52 8.57 -4.55 9.57
N ALA A 53 7.25 -4.60 9.45
CA ALA A 53 6.56 -4.29 8.20
C ALA A 53 6.86 -2.86 7.78
N GLU A 54 7.26 -2.67 6.53
CA GLU A 54 7.44 -1.35 5.95
C GLU A 54 6.09 -0.83 5.47
N VAL A 55 5.80 0.41 5.86
CA VAL A 55 4.60 1.15 5.47
C VAL A 55 5.07 2.40 4.76
N VAL A 56 4.62 2.57 3.52
CA VAL A 56 4.95 3.73 2.69
C VAL A 56 3.65 4.46 2.39
N LEU A 57 3.57 5.72 2.81
CA LEU A 57 2.56 6.65 2.29
C LEU A 57 3.05 7.15 0.94
N VAL A 58 2.32 6.87 -0.13
CA VAL A 58 2.75 7.25 -1.50
C VAL A 58 2.85 8.77 -1.61
N GLY A 59 3.96 9.28 -2.13
CA GLY A 59 4.27 10.71 -2.16
C GLY A 59 4.73 11.29 -0.82
N GLY A 60 4.78 10.48 0.24
CA GLY A 60 5.15 10.90 1.58
C GLY A 60 6.26 10.06 2.22
N GLY A 61 6.12 9.87 3.53
CA GLY A 61 7.11 9.17 4.36
C GLY A 61 7.02 7.65 4.31
N ARG A 62 8.09 7.01 4.80
CA ARG A 62 8.17 5.58 5.07
C ARG A 62 8.40 5.35 6.56
N SER A 63 7.77 4.32 7.11
CA SER A 63 7.92 3.92 8.50
C SER A 63 7.92 2.40 8.64
N ARG A 64 8.32 1.89 9.81
CA ARG A 64 8.33 0.46 10.11
C ARG A 64 7.53 0.16 11.36
N THR A 65 6.85 -0.97 11.37
CA THR A 65 6.09 -1.41 12.54
C THR A 65 6.99 -1.92 13.66
N GLY A 66 6.61 -1.62 14.90
CA GLY A 66 7.22 -2.19 16.11
C GLY A 66 6.69 -3.60 16.42
N GLY A 67 7.10 -4.15 17.57
CA GLY A 67 6.76 -5.53 17.97
C GLY A 67 5.26 -5.82 18.15
N ASN A 68 4.44 -4.80 18.37
CA ASN A 68 2.98 -4.90 18.47
C ASN A 68 2.24 -4.62 17.14
N GLY A 69 2.99 -4.46 16.04
CA GLY A 69 2.49 -4.23 14.69
C GLY A 69 2.13 -2.78 14.37
N TYR A 70 2.40 -1.83 15.27
CA TYR A 70 2.07 -0.42 15.05
C TYR A 70 3.21 0.38 14.45
N THR A 71 2.86 1.36 13.63
CA THR A 71 3.74 2.44 13.19
C THR A 71 2.95 3.74 13.08
N GLU A 72 3.66 4.84 12.86
CA GLU A 72 3.09 6.16 12.63
C GLU A 72 3.24 6.57 11.17
N ILE A 73 2.25 7.31 10.67
CA ILE A 73 2.27 7.99 9.36
C ILE A 73 1.93 9.46 9.55
N ILE A 74 2.47 10.33 8.69
CA ILE A 74 2.20 11.77 8.72
C ILE A 74 1.21 12.09 7.60
N LEU A 75 0.06 12.65 7.95
CA LEU A 75 -1.01 13.02 7.04
C LEU A 75 -1.16 14.56 6.99
N PRO A 76 -1.02 15.19 5.81
CA PRO A 76 -1.26 16.63 5.63
C PRO A 76 -2.68 17.07 6.00
N GLY A 77 -3.67 16.20 5.78
CA GLY A 77 -5.08 16.50 5.98
C GLY A 77 -5.95 15.26 5.83
N ALA A 78 -7.27 15.45 5.88
CA ALA A 78 -8.22 14.40 5.53
C ALA A 78 -8.32 14.31 4.01
N ASP A 79 -7.96 13.15 3.43
CA ASP A 79 -7.97 12.93 1.98
C ASP A 79 -7.93 11.43 1.66
N TRP A 80 -7.92 11.12 0.37
CA TRP A 80 -7.73 9.80 -0.18
C TRP A 80 -6.24 9.54 -0.43
N TYR A 81 -5.68 8.58 0.30
CA TYR A 81 -4.27 8.24 0.21
C TYR A 81 -4.06 6.88 -0.44
N ALA A 82 -2.86 6.67 -0.98
CA ALA A 82 -2.37 5.36 -1.36
C ALA A 82 -1.26 4.93 -0.42
N LEU A 83 -1.25 3.65 -0.04
CA LEU A 83 -0.23 3.07 0.84
C LEU A 83 0.38 1.83 0.20
N ILE A 84 1.65 1.57 0.51
CA ILE A 84 2.31 0.31 0.22
C ILE A 84 2.69 -0.34 1.55
N ILE A 85 2.29 -1.60 1.75
CA ILE A 85 2.61 -2.39 2.94
C ILE A 85 3.43 -3.60 2.51
N ARG A 86 4.63 -3.73 3.08
CA ARG A 86 5.61 -4.76 2.73
C ARG A 86 6.11 -5.50 3.95
N TYR A 87 6.08 -6.82 3.90
CA TYR A 87 6.75 -7.71 4.83
C TYR A 87 7.03 -9.06 4.17
N GLN A 88 7.58 -10.03 4.89
CA GLN A 88 8.07 -11.28 4.31
C GLN A 88 7.03 -12.00 3.44
N GLY A 89 7.24 -12.01 2.12
CA GLY A 89 6.34 -12.65 1.15
C GLY A 89 5.02 -11.92 0.92
N HIS A 90 4.88 -10.68 1.42
CA HIS A 90 3.67 -9.89 1.31
C HIS A 90 4.00 -8.48 0.81
N GLU A 91 3.37 -8.12 -0.29
CA GLU A 91 3.34 -6.75 -0.79
C GLU A 91 1.91 -6.42 -1.20
N GLN A 92 1.36 -5.36 -0.61
CA GLN A 92 0.03 -4.89 -0.93
C GLN A 92 0.07 -3.39 -1.15
N VAL A 93 -0.50 -2.95 -2.28
CA VAL A 93 -0.83 -1.54 -2.49
C VAL A 93 -2.30 -1.33 -2.18
N LEU A 94 -2.58 -0.30 -1.38
CA LEU A 94 -3.92 0.17 -1.06
C LEU A 94 -4.14 1.48 -1.82
N TYR A 95 -5.26 1.58 -2.54
CA TYR A 95 -5.62 2.77 -3.32
C TYR A 95 -6.85 3.42 -2.75
N MET A 96 -6.83 4.76 -2.73
CA MET A 96 -7.96 5.57 -2.31
C MET A 96 -8.47 5.12 -0.92
N GLU A 97 -7.56 5.03 0.04
CA GLU A 97 -7.93 4.84 1.44
C GLU A 97 -8.29 6.22 2.03
N ALA A 98 -9.50 6.36 2.55
CA ALA A 98 -9.91 7.58 3.25
C ALA A 98 -9.21 7.65 4.61
N LEU A 99 -8.20 8.52 4.72
CA LEU A 99 -7.48 8.74 5.97
C LEU A 99 -7.72 10.15 6.48
N GLU A 100 -7.81 10.25 7.80
CA GLU A 100 -7.89 11.49 8.54
C GLU A 100 -6.76 11.50 9.57
N PRO A 101 -6.13 12.66 9.81
CA PRO A 101 -5.12 12.75 10.85
C PRO A 101 -5.69 12.55 12.26
N ASP A 102 -4.82 12.24 13.22
CA ASP A 102 -5.17 11.91 14.61
C ASP A 102 -6.13 10.72 14.78
N ARG A 103 -6.10 9.78 13.83
CA ARG A 103 -6.86 8.52 13.89
C ARG A 103 -5.92 7.31 13.99
N SER A 104 -6.51 6.17 14.37
CA SER A 104 -5.87 4.87 14.34
C SER A 104 -6.55 3.97 13.31
N TYR A 105 -5.76 3.25 12.54
CA TYR A 105 -6.21 2.39 11.48
C TYR A 105 -5.57 1.00 11.61
N VAL A 106 -6.31 -0.03 11.19
CA VAL A 106 -5.85 -1.41 11.17
C VAL A 106 -5.91 -1.94 9.75
N TYR A 107 -4.75 -2.34 9.23
CA TYR A 107 -4.62 -3.15 8.04
C TYR A 107 -4.70 -4.63 8.38
N ARG A 108 -5.55 -5.37 7.67
CA ARG A 108 -5.60 -6.83 7.73
C ARG A 108 -5.27 -7.40 6.36
N ALA A 109 -4.26 -8.25 6.30
CA ALA A 109 -3.97 -8.97 5.07
C ALA A 109 -5.13 -9.89 4.73
N ASP A 110 -5.66 -9.76 3.51
CA ASP A 110 -6.71 -10.62 3.03
C ASP A 110 -6.11 -12.01 2.72
N PRO A 111 -6.63 -13.11 3.31
CA PRO A 111 -6.18 -14.46 2.97
C PRO A 111 -6.38 -14.80 1.48
N VAL A 112 -7.32 -14.12 0.80
CA VAL A 112 -7.53 -14.23 -0.65
C VAL A 112 -6.40 -13.55 -1.44
N SER A 113 -5.84 -12.43 -0.96
CA SER A 113 -4.65 -11.81 -1.57
C SER A 113 -3.45 -12.77 -1.61
N LYS A 114 -3.32 -13.64 -0.60
CA LYS A 114 -2.28 -14.70 -0.54
C LYS A 114 -2.52 -15.83 -1.55
N ALA A 115 -3.77 -16.15 -1.87
CA ALA A 115 -4.12 -17.15 -2.88
C ALA A 115 -3.98 -16.65 -4.34
N ILE A 116 -4.07 -15.33 -4.54
CA ILE A 116 -4.01 -14.70 -5.88
C ILE A 116 -2.58 -14.43 -6.36
N GLY A 117 -1.58 -14.41 -5.46
CA GLY A 117 -0.16 -14.44 -5.85
C GLY A 117 0.21 -15.65 -6.73
N ASN A 118 -0.61 -16.70 -6.73
CA ASN A 118 -0.43 -17.93 -7.51
C ASN A 118 -1.50 -18.18 -8.60
N SER A 119 -2.46 -17.28 -8.85
CA SER A 119 -3.50 -17.52 -9.86
C SER A 119 -3.85 -16.28 -10.69
N ASN A 120 -3.89 -16.49 -12.01
CA ASN A 120 -4.23 -15.51 -13.03
C ASN A 120 -5.59 -14.85 -12.78
N GLY A 121 -5.56 -13.54 -12.52
CA GLY A 121 -6.59 -12.60 -12.96
C GLY A 121 -7.79 -12.43 -12.03
N SER A 122 -7.71 -11.46 -11.12
CA SER A 122 -8.83 -10.63 -10.65
C SER A 122 -8.26 -9.34 -10.05
N VAL A 123 -8.59 -8.21 -10.68
CA VAL A 123 -8.02 -6.87 -10.49
C VAL A 123 -8.70 -6.16 -9.33
N GLY A 124 -7.90 -5.53 -8.46
CA GLY A 124 -8.31 -4.46 -7.56
C GLY A 124 -8.99 -4.95 -6.28
N THR A 125 -8.45 -4.56 -5.14
CA THR A 125 -9.04 -4.76 -3.82
C THR A 125 -10.46 -4.14 -3.81
N LEU A 126 -11.50 -4.95 -4.00
CA LEU A 126 -12.92 -4.52 -3.95
C LEU A 126 -13.42 -4.32 -2.51
N GLY A 127 -12.55 -3.90 -1.61
CA GLY A 127 -12.85 -3.63 -0.22
C GLY A 127 -11.70 -2.90 0.44
N ASN A 128 -12.01 -1.92 1.28
CA ASN A 128 -11.02 -1.25 2.09
C ASN A 128 -10.44 -2.30 3.06
N LEU A 129 -9.16 -2.66 2.87
CA LEU A 129 -8.43 -3.54 3.80
C LEU A 129 -7.96 -2.77 5.04
N LEU A 130 -8.21 -1.47 5.05
CA LEU A 130 -7.96 -0.58 6.14
C LEU A 130 -9.27 -0.17 6.81
N SER A 131 -9.33 -0.40 8.12
CA SER A 131 -10.47 -0.02 8.95
C SER A 131 -10.04 0.89 10.08
N PRO A 132 -10.88 1.84 10.52
CA PRO A 132 -10.67 2.52 11.79
C PRO A 132 -10.54 1.51 12.93
N GLU A 133 -9.65 1.77 13.88
CA GLU A 133 -9.52 0.98 15.11
C GLU A 133 -10.66 1.25 16.10
#